data_AF-A0A420I5S9-F1
#
_entry.id   AF-A0A420I5S9-F1
#
_cell.length_a   1.000
_cell.length_b   1.000
_cell.length_c   1.000
_cell.angle_alpha   90.00
_cell.angle_beta   90.00
_cell.angle_gamma   90.00
#
_symmetry.space_group_name_H-M   'P 1'
#
loop_
_entity.id
_entity.type
_entity.pdbx_description
1 polymer ?
#
loop_
_entity_poly.entity_id
_entity_poly.type
_entity_poly.pdbx_seq_one_letter_code
_entity_poly.pdbx_strand_id
1 'polypeptide(L)'
;ATDPVLASSVVGKGKFARRIPRHLRNLLSAESGANDGMAFPFIYIALYLIEYRPNANKIAYSWFLITILYECVFGCIYGFIVGYIGRHGIKFAEKHELVDKESFLVFYFVLALFCAGSGSILGVDDLLVGFSAGVGFSNDGWFQKKTEESHVSDVIDLLLNLAYFVYLGTIIPWEQYNNPQFGITPWRLAVIAICVILFRRIPAMMIFQPFIPDIRSWREALFAGHFGPIGVGAIFVAILARAELGNGHPTPAEKLDPNSPHYVLIWLIWPITTFLVISSILVHGSSIAVFTLGKHINTLALTMSYTVGNEDGPGWVNRLPRITSTSRSQAKSMSLGTNENELNIAEPPPGMLPLIGIPREFLRRQKEEDVSSHNAHPVSRNKLLFRNQPVHD
;
A
#
# COMPACT_ATOMS: atom_id res chain seq x y z
N ALA A 1 15.41 1.17 -0.81
CA ALA A 1 14.21 1.45 -1.62
C ALA A 1 13.15 0.37 -1.44
N THR A 2 11.88 0.78 -1.36
CA THR A 2 10.67 -0.05 -1.31
C THR A 2 9.74 0.50 -2.35
N ASP A 3 9.17 -0.37 -3.18
CA ASP A 3 8.60 0.05 -4.44
C ASP A 3 7.08 0.31 -4.34
N PRO A 4 6.60 1.55 -4.59
CA PRO A 4 5.18 1.89 -4.61
C PRO A 4 4.42 1.19 -5.75
N VAL A 5 5.08 0.87 -6.86
CA VAL A 5 4.46 0.25 -8.04
C VAL A 5 3.91 -1.11 -7.69
N LEU A 6 4.69 -1.91 -6.97
CA LEU A 6 4.26 -3.24 -6.51
C LEU A 6 3.20 -3.13 -5.40
N ALA A 7 3.24 -2.05 -4.62
CA ALA A 7 2.23 -1.73 -3.63
C ALA A 7 0.90 -1.22 -4.24
N SER A 8 0.85 -0.80 -5.52
CA SER A 8 -0.39 -0.33 -6.18
C SER A 8 -1.50 -1.39 -6.19
N SER A 9 -1.14 -2.68 -6.22
CA SER A 9 -2.06 -3.82 -6.09
C SER A 9 -2.73 -3.88 -4.70
N VAL A 10 -2.08 -3.32 -3.68
CA VAL A 10 -2.54 -3.24 -2.28
C VAL A 10 -3.16 -1.89 -1.98
N VAL A 11 -2.64 -0.79 -2.55
CA VAL A 11 -2.92 0.59 -2.17
C VAL A 11 -3.84 1.32 -3.18
N GLY A 12 -4.00 0.79 -4.40
CA GLY A 12 -4.76 1.39 -5.50
C GLY A 12 -6.29 1.43 -5.33
N LYS A 13 -7.05 1.36 -6.44
CA LYS A 13 -8.53 1.42 -6.42
C LYS A 13 -9.23 0.05 -6.41
N GLY A 14 -8.45 -1.04 -6.37
CA GLY A 14 -8.97 -2.42 -6.39
C GLY A 14 -9.85 -2.78 -5.17
N LYS A 15 -10.61 -3.89 -5.27
CA LYS A 15 -11.50 -4.37 -4.20
C LYS A 15 -10.78 -4.59 -2.85
N PHE A 16 -9.47 -4.84 -2.86
CA PHE A 16 -8.66 -5.02 -1.66
C PHE A 16 -8.22 -3.70 -1.01
N ALA A 17 -7.85 -2.70 -1.82
CA ALA A 17 -7.40 -1.41 -1.32
C ALA A 17 -8.50 -0.63 -0.58
N ARG A 18 -9.78 -0.84 -0.94
CA ARG A 18 -10.93 -0.31 -0.17
C ARG A 18 -11.02 -0.90 1.25
N ARG A 19 -10.37 -2.02 1.53
CA ARG A 19 -10.38 -2.70 2.83
C ARG A 19 -9.28 -2.23 3.77
N ILE A 20 -8.30 -1.47 3.27
CA ILE A 20 -7.21 -0.93 4.08
C ILE A 20 -7.55 0.50 4.47
N PRO A 21 -7.35 0.88 5.75
CA PRO A 21 -7.59 2.24 6.21
C PRO A 21 -6.87 3.29 5.35
N ARG A 22 -7.54 4.42 5.10
CA ARG A 22 -7.00 5.49 4.22
C ARG A 22 -5.68 6.06 4.75
N HIS A 23 -5.55 6.21 6.07
CA HIS A 23 -4.31 6.72 6.69
C HIS A 23 -3.12 5.82 6.37
N LEU A 24 -3.30 4.49 6.46
CA LEU A 24 -2.23 3.53 6.21
C LEU A 24 -1.83 3.49 4.73
N ARG A 25 -2.81 3.61 3.82
CA ARG A 25 -2.56 3.71 2.38
C ARG A 25 -1.77 4.96 2.02
N ASN A 26 -2.19 6.12 2.52
CA ASN A 26 -1.51 7.39 2.29
C ASN A 26 -0.07 7.36 2.85
N LEU A 27 0.11 6.79 4.06
CA LEU A 27 1.42 6.63 4.69
C LEU A 27 2.35 5.77 3.83
N LEU A 28 1.90 4.59 3.40
CA LEU A 28 2.70 3.68 2.57
C LEU A 28 3.03 4.29 1.21
N SER A 29 2.10 5.02 0.58
CA SER A 29 2.35 5.73 -0.67
C SER A 29 3.38 6.84 -0.49
N ALA A 30 3.28 7.64 0.57
CA ALA A 30 4.22 8.72 0.85
C ALA A 30 5.62 8.18 1.19
N GLU A 31 5.70 7.15 2.03
CA GLU A 31 6.96 6.48 2.37
C GLU A 31 7.63 5.90 1.13
N SER A 32 6.88 5.20 0.29
CA SER A 32 7.43 4.55 -0.90
C SER A 32 7.96 5.55 -1.92
N GLY A 33 7.24 6.66 -2.15
CA GLY A 33 7.71 7.74 -3.04
C GLY A 33 8.96 8.45 -2.50
N ALA A 34 9.05 8.68 -1.19
CA ALA A 34 10.23 9.31 -0.58
C ALA A 34 11.44 8.36 -0.50
N ASN A 35 11.21 7.06 -0.29
CA ASN A 35 12.27 6.07 -0.06
C ASN A 35 13.12 5.78 -1.30
N ASP A 36 12.56 5.92 -2.50
CA ASP A 36 13.31 5.67 -3.73
C ASP A 36 14.46 6.68 -3.91
N GLY A 37 14.20 7.96 -3.61
CA GLY A 37 15.23 9.01 -3.57
C GLY A 37 16.10 8.98 -2.30
N MET A 38 15.51 8.75 -1.12
CA MET A 38 16.28 8.68 0.13
C MET A 38 17.27 7.49 0.21
N ALA A 39 17.24 6.56 -0.73
CA ALA A 39 18.23 5.48 -0.80
C ALA A 39 19.64 6.00 -1.15
N PHE A 40 19.76 7.10 -1.89
CA PHE A 40 21.02 7.65 -2.41
C PHE A 40 22.05 7.91 -1.31
N PRO A 41 21.74 8.65 -0.23
CA PRO A 41 22.65 8.87 0.89
C PRO A 41 23.28 7.60 1.47
N PHE A 42 22.50 6.52 1.58
CA PHE A 42 22.97 5.25 2.15
C PHE A 42 23.88 4.48 1.21
N ILE A 43 23.69 4.65 -0.09
CA ILE A 43 24.51 3.99 -1.11
C ILE A 43 25.81 4.75 -1.28
N TYR A 44 25.76 6.07 -1.45
CA TYR A 44 26.96 6.88 -1.62
C TYR A 44 27.87 6.88 -0.38
N ILE A 45 27.33 6.82 0.85
CA ILE A 45 28.22 6.62 2.02
C ILE A 45 28.96 5.28 1.94
N ALA A 46 28.29 4.20 1.50
CA ALA A 46 28.93 2.90 1.35
C ALA A 46 29.98 2.91 0.24
N LEU A 47 29.70 3.56 -0.88
CA LEU A 47 30.64 3.72 -2.00
C LEU A 47 31.86 4.55 -1.60
N TYR A 48 31.67 5.72 -0.99
CA TYR A 48 32.77 6.56 -0.52
C TYR A 48 33.59 5.87 0.58
N LEU A 49 32.95 5.10 1.45
CA LEU A 49 33.65 4.25 2.41
C LEU A 49 34.49 3.17 1.75
N ILE A 50 34.17 2.70 0.54
CA ILE A 50 34.99 1.72 -0.17
C ILE A 50 36.13 2.44 -0.89
N GLU A 51 35.82 3.54 -1.58
CA GLU A 51 36.75 4.21 -2.49
C GLU A 51 37.78 5.09 -1.79
N TYR A 52 37.37 5.80 -0.73
CA TYR A 52 38.22 6.81 -0.09
C TYR A 52 38.83 6.37 1.23
N ARG A 53 38.71 5.10 1.64
CA ARG A 53 39.43 4.59 2.83
C ARG A 53 40.95 4.76 2.67
N PRO A 54 41.67 5.20 3.71
CA PRO A 54 41.21 5.54 5.07
C PRO A 54 40.85 7.03 5.29
N ASN A 55 40.72 7.85 4.25
CA ASN A 55 40.55 9.31 4.34
C ASN A 55 39.13 9.72 4.79
N ALA A 56 38.88 9.70 6.11
CA ALA A 56 37.60 10.04 6.71
C ALA A 56 37.11 11.46 6.36
N ASN A 57 38.01 12.44 6.24
CA ASN A 57 37.65 13.82 5.91
C ASN A 57 37.06 13.91 4.51
N LYS A 58 37.66 13.22 3.53
CA LYS A 58 37.15 13.17 2.15
C LYS A 58 35.79 12.46 2.10
N ILE A 59 35.63 11.35 2.84
CA ILE A 59 34.36 10.61 2.93
C ILE A 59 33.25 11.51 3.49
N ALA A 60 33.51 12.18 4.62
CA ALA A 60 32.53 13.05 5.27
C ALA A 60 32.18 14.26 4.40
N TYR A 61 33.18 14.87 3.74
CA TYR A 61 32.97 15.98 2.81
C TYR A 61 32.07 15.56 1.65
N SER A 62 32.44 14.49 0.93
CA SER A 62 31.67 14.02 -0.23
C SER A 62 30.26 13.60 0.17
N TRP A 63 30.11 12.84 1.24
CA TRP A 63 28.80 12.39 1.67
C TRP A 63 27.89 13.54 2.13
N PHE A 64 28.39 14.43 3.00
CA PHE A 64 27.54 15.46 3.60
C PHE A 64 27.29 16.64 2.65
N LEU A 65 28.33 17.15 1.99
CA LEU A 65 28.18 18.33 1.13
C LEU A 65 27.69 17.98 -0.27
N ILE A 66 28.22 16.91 -0.87
CA ILE A 66 27.83 16.53 -2.24
C ILE A 66 26.52 15.75 -2.19
N THR A 67 26.48 14.59 -1.53
CA THR A 67 25.26 13.76 -1.57
C THR A 67 24.09 14.37 -0.81
N ILE A 68 24.25 14.74 0.47
CA ILE A 68 23.13 15.25 1.27
C ILE A 68 22.73 16.66 0.83
N LEU A 69 23.66 17.63 0.85
CA LEU A 69 23.29 19.03 0.66
C LEU A 69 23.03 19.40 -0.80
N TYR A 70 23.87 18.92 -1.73
CA TYR A 70 23.73 19.24 -3.14
C TYR A 70 22.75 18.30 -3.87
N GLU A 71 23.03 17.00 -3.91
CA GLU A 71 22.22 16.06 -4.69
C GLU A 71 20.80 15.93 -4.12
N CYS A 72 20.66 15.79 -2.79
CA CYS A 72 19.35 15.60 -2.16
C CYS A 72 18.63 16.93 -1.84
N VAL A 73 19.21 17.79 -1.00
CA VAL A 73 18.51 19.00 -0.52
C VAL A 73 18.29 20.01 -1.63
N PHE A 74 19.34 20.36 -2.39
CA PHE A 74 19.17 21.26 -3.53
C PHE A 74 18.31 20.62 -4.63
N GLY A 75 18.46 19.32 -4.91
CA GLY A 75 17.56 18.57 -5.80
C GLY A 75 16.08 18.68 -5.42
N CYS A 76 15.74 18.49 -4.14
CA CYS A 76 14.37 18.65 -3.64
C CYS A 76 13.84 20.07 -3.82
N ILE A 77 14.64 21.09 -3.48
CA ILE A 77 14.26 22.50 -3.64
C ILE A 77 14.03 22.82 -5.12
N TYR A 78 14.96 22.41 -5.98
CA TYR A 78 14.88 22.61 -7.43
C TYR A 78 13.63 21.94 -8.01
N GLY A 79 13.41 20.65 -7.71
CA GLY A 79 12.23 19.91 -8.15
C GLY A 79 10.94 20.58 -7.71
N PHE A 80 10.82 20.95 -6.43
CA PHE A 80 9.64 21.64 -5.91
C PHE A 80 9.36 22.95 -6.65
N ILE A 81 10.38 23.77 -6.90
CA ILE A 81 10.24 25.04 -7.64
C ILE A 81 9.76 24.76 -9.08
N VAL A 82 10.37 23.79 -9.77
CA VAL A 82 9.99 23.40 -11.14
C VAL A 82 8.54 22.94 -11.18
N GLY A 83 8.13 22.06 -10.27
CA GLY A 83 6.74 21.58 -10.18
C GLY A 83 5.75 22.71 -9.85
N TYR A 84 6.13 23.61 -8.94
CA TYR A 84 5.32 24.77 -8.57
C TYR A 84 5.13 25.73 -9.75
N ILE A 85 6.19 26.03 -10.49
CA ILE A 85 6.13 26.86 -11.71
C ILE A 85 5.30 26.14 -12.78
N GLY A 86 5.53 24.84 -12.99
CA GLY A 86 4.78 24.03 -13.95
C GLY A 86 3.27 24.05 -13.68
N ARG A 87 2.86 23.98 -12.41
CA ARG A 87 1.45 24.12 -12.01
C ARG A 87 0.86 25.46 -12.40
N HIS A 88 1.59 26.56 -12.15
CA HIS A 88 1.10 27.89 -12.52
C HIS A 88 1.08 28.07 -14.04
N GLY A 89 2.08 27.55 -14.74
CA GLY A 89 2.15 27.57 -16.20
C GLY A 89 0.95 26.89 -16.85
N ILE A 90 0.63 25.66 -16.43
CA ILE A 90 -0.50 24.92 -17.02
C ILE A 90 -1.86 25.54 -16.65
N LYS A 91 -2.00 26.09 -15.43
CA LYS A 91 -3.21 26.82 -15.03
C LYS A 91 -3.41 28.10 -15.85
N PHE A 92 -2.33 28.83 -16.07
CA PHE A 92 -2.35 30.02 -16.91
C PHE A 92 -2.75 29.65 -18.34
N ALA A 93 -2.12 28.62 -18.90
CA ALA A 93 -2.41 28.15 -20.24
C ALA A 93 -3.87 27.68 -20.40
N GLU A 94 -4.41 26.93 -19.44
CA GLU A 94 -5.82 26.49 -19.44
C GLU A 94 -6.78 27.68 -19.33
N LYS A 95 -6.51 28.64 -18.44
CA LYS A 95 -7.35 29.85 -18.28
C LYS A 95 -7.42 30.69 -19.55
N HIS A 96 -6.37 30.68 -20.36
CA HIS A 96 -6.28 31.41 -21.62
C HIS A 96 -6.59 30.54 -22.85
N GLU A 97 -7.12 29.33 -22.66
CA GLU A 97 -7.49 28.40 -23.74
C GLU A 97 -6.32 28.09 -24.70
N LEU A 98 -5.08 28.10 -24.19
CA LEU A 98 -3.86 27.85 -24.96
C LEU A 98 -3.54 26.35 -25.14
N VAL A 99 -4.24 25.48 -24.41
CA VAL A 99 -3.94 24.04 -24.32
C VAL A 99 -5.23 23.23 -24.44
N ASP A 100 -5.21 22.24 -25.31
CA ASP A 100 -6.26 21.23 -25.50
C ASP A 100 -6.27 20.17 -24.38
N LYS A 101 -7.34 19.39 -24.28
CA LYS A 101 -7.52 18.41 -23.19
C LYS A 101 -6.46 17.32 -23.22
N GLU A 102 -6.06 16.86 -24.40
CA GLU A 102 -5.06 15.82 -24.60
C GLU A 102 -3.68 16.33 -24.16
N SER A 103 -3.27 17.50 -24.63
CA SER A 103 -2.01 18.14 -24.21
C SER A 103 -1.98 18.46 -22.71
N PHE A 104 -3.12 18.83 -22.11
CA PHE A 104 -3.23 19.02 -20.67
C PHE A 104 -2.90 17.74 -19.89
N LEU A 105 -3.38 16.59 -20.38
CA LEU A 105 -3.10 15.29 -19.78
C LEU A 105 -1.65 14.84 -20.01
N VAL A 106 -1.03 15.19 -21.15
CA VAL A 106 0.36 14.82 -21.42
C VAL A 106 1.36 15.67 -20.62
N PHE A 107 0.95 16.85 -20.15
CA PHE A 107 1.83 17.80 -19.44
C PHE A 107 2.57 17.20 -18.24
N TYR A 108 1.91 16.37 -17.42
CA TYR A 108 2.58 15.79 -16.24
C TYR A 108 3.70 14.82 -16.65
N PHE A 109 3.53 14.09 -17.76
CA PHE A 109 4.56 13.18 -18.28
C PHE A 109 5.76 13.96 -18.82
N VAL A 110 5.51 15.05 -19.55
CA VAL A 110 6.57 15.94 -20.05
C VAL A 110 7.30 16.62 -18.89
N LEU A 111 6.58 17.04 -17.86
CA LEU A 111 7.17 17.60 -16.65
C LEU A 111 8.07 16.60 -15.94
N ALA A 112 7.65 15.32 -15.84
CA ALA A 112 8.46 14.25 -15.28
C ALA A 112 9.74 14.01 -16.10
N LEU A 113 9.64 13.93 -17.44
CA LEU A 113 10.80 13.81 -18.33
C LEU A 113 11.75 15.02 -18.21
N PHE A 114 11.20 16.23 -18.11
CA PHE A 114 11.98 17.44 -17.90
C PHE A 114 12.75 17.37 -16.59
N CYS A 115 12.09 16.95 -15.49
CA CYS A 115 12.73 16.79 -14.18
C CYS A 115 13.85 15.75 -14.20
N ALA A 116 13.62 14.61 -14.86
CA ALA A 116 14.65 13.56 -15.00
C ALA A 116 15.86 14.07 -15.80
N GLY A 117 15.60 14.71 -16.95
CA GLY A 117 16.66 15.24 -17.81
C GLY A 117 17.45 16.39 -17.14
N SER A 118 16.75 17.36 -16.55
CA SER A 118 17.41 18.50 -15.91
C SER A 118 18.12 18.10 -14.61
N GLY A 119 17.56 17.18 -13.83
CA GLY A 119 18.20 16.60 -12.65
C GLY A 119 19.52 15.91 -13.01
N SER A 120 19.50 15.07 -14.05
CA SER A 120 20.71 14.40 -14.54
C SER A 120 21.77 15.38 -15.06
N ILE A 121 21.38 16.43 -15.79
CA ILE A 121 22.31 17.46 -16.28
C ILE A 121 22.95 18.25 -15.13
N LEU A 122 22.17 18.54 -14.08
CA LEU A 122 22.66 19.22 -12.89
C LEU A 122 23.48 18.28 -11.98
N GLY A 123 23.48 16.97 -12.21
CA GLY A 123 24.15 16.02 -11.34
C GLY A 123 23.51 15.94 -9.95
N VAL A 124 22.19 16.10 -9.86
CA VAL A 124 21.40 15.91 -8.64
C VAL A 124 20.56 14.64 -8.75
N ASP A 125 20.00 14.18 -7.64
CA ASP A 125 19.13 13.00 -7.61
C ASP A 125 17.84 13.26 -8.40
N ASP A 126 17.73 12.63 -9.57
CA ASP A 126 16.62 12.77 -10.50
C ASP A 126 15.29 12.19 -9.96
N LEU A 127 15.36 11.15 -9.12
CA LEU A 127 14.19 10.60 -8.42
C LEU A 127 13.66 11.59 -7.37
N LEU A 128 14.54 12.21 -6.57
CA LEU A 128 14.14 13.24 -5.60
C LEU A 128 13.62 14.51 -6.27
N VAL A 129 14.25 14.94 -7.37
CA VAL A 129 13.76 16.06 -8.18
C VAL A 129 12.35 15.76 -8.70
N GLY A 130 12.13 14.58 -9.29
CA GLY A 130 10.83 14.15 -9.79
C GLY A 130 9.76 14.06 -8.71
N PHE A 131 10.09 13.45 -7.56
CA PHE A 131 9.19 13.35 -6.41
C PHE A 131 8.82 14.75 -5.88
N SER A 132 9.80 15.61 -5.67
CA SER A 132 9.59 16.96 -5.15
C SER A 132 8.84 17.86 -6.14
N ALA A 133 9.07 17.69 -7.43
CA ALA A 133 8.27 18.33 -8.48
C ALA A 133 6.82 17.86 -8.46
N GLY A 134 6.58 16.56 -8.28
CA GLY A 134 5.24 16.02 -8.05
C GLY A 134 4.54 16.66 -6.84
N VAL A 135 5.25 16.84 -5.73
CA VAL A 135 4.73 17.52 -4.53
C VAL A 135 4.41 19.00 -4.83
N GLY A 136 5.34 19.74 -5.43
CA GLY A 136 5.13 21.15 -5.80
C GLY A 136 3.99 21.35 -6.80
N PHE A 137 3.83 20.40 -7.73
CA PHE A 137 2.81 20.42 -8.76
C PHE A 137 1.42 20.02 -8.24
N SER A 138 1.33 19.10 -7.27
CA SER A 138 0.06 18.60 -6.73
C SER A 138 -0.44 19.31 -5.47
N ASN A 139 0.31 20.29 -4.96
CA ASN A 139 0.11 20.91 -3.65
C ASN A 139 -1.31 21.48 -3.36
N ASP A 140 -2.07 21.87 -4.38
CA ASP A 140 -3.44 22.40 -4.20
C ASP A 140 -4.56 21.47 -4.65
N GLY A 141 -4.22 20.27 -5.15
CA GLY A 141 -5.16 19.27 -5.65
C GLY A 141 -5.96 19.68 -6.90
N TRP A 142 -5.73 20.87 -7.48
CA TRP A 142 -6.52 21.37 -8.61
C TRP A 142 -6.38 20.48 -9.84
N PHE A 143 -5.15 20.10 -10.16
CA PHE A 143 -4.86 19.24 -11.32
C PHE A 143 -5.48 17.85 -11.14
N GLN A 144 -5.36 17.28 -9.93
CA GLN A 144 -5.93 15.97 -9.63
C GLN A 144 -7.46 15.95 -9.83
N LYS A 145 -8.15 17.00 -9.41
CA LYS A 145 -9.60 17.14 -9.58
C LYS A 145 -10.01 17.28 -11.04
N LYS A 146 -9.23 18.01 -11.85
CA LYS A 146 -9.46 18.19 -13.29
C LYS A 146 -9.19 16.91 -14.10
N THR A 147 -8.30 16.07 -13.60
CA THR A 147 -7.84 14.83 -14.27
C THR A 147 -8.49 13.57 -13.67
N GLU A 148 -9.38 13.69 -12.67
CA GLU A 148 -9.95 12.55 -11.95
C GLU A 148 -10.73 11.57 -12.86
N GLU A 149 -11.36 12.09 -13.91
CA GLU A 149 -12.09 11.32 -14.91
C GLU A 149 -11.18 10.69 -15.99
N SER A 150 -9.91 11.09 -16.03
CA SER A 150 -8.93 10.58 -16.98
C SER A 150 -8.11 9.45 -16.35
N HIS A 151 -8.11 8.31 -17.00
CA HIS A 151 -7.29 7.16 -16.62
C HIS A 151 -5.89 7.17 -17.26
N VAL A 152 -5.49 8.27 -17.91
CA VAL A 152 -4.22 8.31 -18.67
C VAL A 152 -3.01 8.05 -17.78
N SER A 153 -2.98 8.58 -16.56
CA SER A 153 -1.91 8.30 -15.59
C SER A 153 -1.87 6.84 -15.16
N ASP A 154 -3.03 6.23 -14.94
CA ASP A 154 -3.15 4.81 -14.56
C ASP A 154 -2.66 3.91 -15.71
N VAL A 155 -2.98 4.27 -16.95
CA VAL A 155 -2.59 3.51 -18.16
C VAL A 155 -1.08 3.62 -18.40
N ILE A 156 -0.51 4.83 -18.30
CA ILE A 156 0.93 5.03 -18.49
C ILE A 156 1.72 4.28 -17.42
N ASP A 157 1.32 4.37 -16.16
CA ASP A 157 1.91 3.60 -15.07
C ASP A 157 1.85 2.10 -15.34
N LEU A 158 0.67 1.56 -15.70
CA LEU A 158 0.50 0.14 -16.03
C LEU A 158 1.42 -0.30 -17.18
N LEU A 159 1.47 0.46 -18.28
CA LEU A 159 2.26 0.11 -19.46
C LEU A 159 3.76 0.15 -19.18
N LEU A 160 4.25 1.19 -18.49
CA LEU A 160 5.67 1.30 -18.13
C LEU A 160 6.08 0.19 -17.17
N ASN A 161 5.25 -0.11 -16.17
CA ASN A 161 5.53 -1.18 -15.21
C ASN A 161 5.52 -2.56 -15.88
N LEU A 162 4.56 -2.81 -16.76
CA LEU A 162 4.51 -4.06 -17.53
C LEU A 162 5.76 -4.20 -18.41
N ALA A 163 6.11 -3.16 -19.18
CA ALA A 163 7.29 -3.16 -20.03
C ALA A 163 8.57 -3.38 -19.22
N TYR A 164 8.68 -2.70 -18.09
CA TYR A 164 9.81 -2.84 -17.17
C TYR A 164 9.93 -4.27 -16.64
N PHE A 165 8.87 -4.87 -16.10
CA PHE A 165 8.96 -6.22 -15.50
C PHE A 165 9.18 -7.31 -16.56
N VAL A 166 8.64 -7.15 -17.76
CA VAL A 166 8.96 -8.03 -18.89
C VAL A 166 10.44 -7.93 -19.22
N TYR A 167 10.98 -6.71 -19.35
CA TYR A 167 12.40 -6.50 -19.61
C TYR A 167 13.30 -7.01 -18.47
N LEU A 168 12.95 -6.73 -17.21
CA LEU A 168 13.66 -7.26 -16.05
C LEU A 168 13.71 -8.79 -16.10
N GLY A 169 12.59 -9.42 -16.45
CA GLY A 169 12.49 -10.88 -16.59
C GLY A 169 13.48 -11.48 -17.58
N THR A 170 13.85 -10.76 -18.65
CA THR A 170 14.80 -11.25 -19.66
C THR A 170 16.26 -11.11 -19.23
N ILE A 171 16.57 -10.18 -18.31
CA ILE A 171 17.95 -9.89 -17.86
C ILE A 171 18.30 -10.56 -16.51
N ILE A 172 17.40 -11.36 -15.94
CA ILE A 172 17.67 -12.11 -14.70
C ILE A 172 18.84 -13.09 -14.94
N PRO A 173 19.89 -13.03 -14.11
CA PRO A 173 21.08 -13.85 -14.30
C PRO A 173 20.91 -15.26 -13.69
N TRP A 174 20.00 -16.07 -14.25
CA TRP A 174 19.65 -17.39 -13.71
C TRP A 174 20.86 -18.30 -13.47
N GLU A 175 21.83 -18.26 -14.40
CA GLU A 175 23.06 -19.05 -14.32
C GLU A 175 23.97 -18.64 -13.15
N GLN A 176 23.89 -17.39 -12.69
CA GLN A 176 24.72 -16.86 -11.60
C GLN A 176 24.22 -17.27 -10.21
N TYR A 177 23.00 -17.80 -10.08
CA TYR A 177 22.42 -18.20 -8.80
C TYR A 177 23.01 -19.51 -8.23
N ASN A 178 23.80 -20.22 -9.02
CA ASN A 178 24.58 -21.35 -8.55
C ASN A 178 26.04 -21.21 -8.97
N ASN A 179 26.75 -20.28 -8.33
CA ASN A 179 28.17 -20.07 -8.57
C ASN A 179 28.99 -20.14 -7.26
N PRO A 180 29.45 -21.34 -6.89
CA PRO A 180 30.23 -21.55 -5.68
C PRO A 180 31.55 -20.77 -5.63
N GLN A 181 32.12 -20.39 -6.78
CA GLN A 181 33.37 -19.63 -6.87
C GLN A 181 33.26 -18.27 -6.17
N PHE A 182 32.08 -17.64 -6.25
CA PHE A 182 31.78 -16.37 -5.58
C PHE A 182 30.98 -16.57 -4.27
N GLY A 183 30.91 -17.80 -3.77
CA GLY A 183 30.18 -18.14 -2.55
C GLY A 183 28.66 -18.11 -2.68
N ILE A 184 28.13 -17.95 -3.90
CA ILE A 184 26.70 -17.99 -4.20
C ILE A 184 26.27 -19.45 -4.35
N THR A 185 25.33 -19.85 -3.50
CA THR A 185 24.63 -21.14 -3.62
C THR A 185 23.14 -20.90 -3.43
N PRO A 186 22.26 -21.69 -4.09
CA PRO A 186 20.81 -21.45 -4.03
C PRO A 186 20.24 -21.39 -2.60
N TRP A 187 20.71 -22.27 -1.70
CA TRP A 187 20.28 -22.26 -0.30
C TRP A 187 20.70 -20.99 0.45
N ARG A 188 21.93 -20.49 0.25
CA ARG A 188 22.38 -19.23 0.89
C ARG A 188 21.54 -18.05 0.43
N LEU A 189 21.21 -17.99 -0.87
CA LEU A 189 20.32 -16.97 -1.41
C LEU A 189 18.93 -17.04 -0.77
N ALA A 190 18.36 -18.25 -0.66
CA ALA A 190 17.07 -18.45 0.01
C ALA A 190 17.09 -18.00 1.48
N VAL A 191 18.13 -18.35 2.23
CA VAL A 191 18.29 -17.93 3.64
C VAL A 191 18.38 -16.41 3.74
N ILE A 192 19.22 -15.76 2.91
CA ILE A 192 19.33 -14.30 2.91
C ILE A 192 17.98 -13.66 2.54
N ALA A 193 17.26 -14.18 1.55
CA ALA A 193 15.94 -13.67 1.19
C ALA A 193 14.93 -13.78 2.34
N ILE A 194 14.86 -14.93 3.01
CA ILE A 194 14.01 -15.12 4.19
C ILE A 194 14.39 -14.12 5.30
N CYS A 195 15.68 -14.00 5.60
CA CYS A 195 16.17 -13.06 6.60
C CYS A 195 15.81 -11.61 6.24
N VAL A 196 16.00 -11.21 4.98
CA VAL A 196 15.67 -9.86 4.52
C VAL A 196 14.17 -9.60 4.59
N ILE A 197 13.34 -10.54 4.17
CA ILE A 197 11.88 -10.39 4.21
C ILE A 197 11.38 -10.25 5.67
N LEU A 198 11.91 -11.08 6.57
CA LEU A 198 11.48 -11.10 7.97
C LEU A 198 12.06 -9.97 8.82
N PHE A 199 13.35 -9.63 8.64
CA PHE A 199 14.06 -8.75 9.58
C PHE A 199 14.33 -7.34 9.07
N ARG A 200 14.23 -7.08 7.77
CA ARG A 200 14.55 -5.75 7.23
C ARG A 200 13.55 -4.68 7.66
N ARG A 201 12.26 -4.99 7.68
CA ARG A 201 11.20 -3.97 7.86
C ARG A 201 10.24 -4.27 9.00
N ILE A 202 9.81 -5.52 9.18
CA ILE A 202 8.85 -5.90 10.23
C ILE A 202 9.36 -5.51 11.63
N PRO A 203 10.60 -5.83 12.05
CA PRO A 203 11.06 -5.46 13.38
C PRO A 203 11.18 -3.95 13.55
N ALA A 204 11.70 -3.25 12.54
CA ALA A 204 11.82 -1.79 12.57
C ALA A 204 10.45 -1.13 12.72
N MET A 205 9.45 -1.51 11.93
CA MET A 205 8.10 -0.95 12.03
C MET A 205 7.44 -1.26 13.37
N MET A 206 7.68 -2.45 13.94
CA MET A 206 7.16 -2.81 15.26
C MET A 206 7.82 -2.02 16.40
N ILE A 207 9.13 -1.80 16.32
CA ILE A 207 9.90 -1.03 17.31
C ILE A 207 9.54 0.46 17.24
N PHE A 208 9.40 1.01 16.03
CA PHE A 208 9.11 2.42 15.82
C PHE A 208 7.62 2.77 15.86
N GLN A 209 6.71 1.78 15.91
CA GLN A 209 5.27 2.00 16.00
C GLN A 209 4.85 3.05 17.05
N PRO A 210 5.42 3.08 18.28
CA PRO A 210 5.05 4.08 19.29
C PRO A 210 5.39 5.52 18.88
N PHE A 211 6.34 5.71 17.95
CA PHE A 211 6.79 7.01 17.47
C PHE A 211 6.09 7.45 16.17
N ILE A 212 5.27 6.59 15.57
CA ILE A 212 4.56 6.85 14.31
C ILE A 212 3.05 6.95 14.63
N PRO A 213 2.49 8.15 14.83
CA PRO A 213 1.09 8.33 15.25
C PRO A 213 0.07 7.75 14.26
N ASP A 214 0.43 7.64 12.99
CA ASP A 214 -0.41 7.07 11.94
C ASP A 214 -0.57 5.54 12.07
N ILE A 215 0.34 4.85 12.76
CA ILE A 215 0.27 3.40 12.99
C ILE A 215 -0.31 3.16 14.39
N ARG A 216 -1.61 2.88 14.47
CA ARG A 216 -2.35 2.89 15.74
C ARG A 216 -2.32 1.55 16.48
N SER A 217 -1.99 0.46 15.81
CA SER A 217 -1.97 -0.87 16.41
C SER A 217 -0.79 -1.70 15.93
N TRP A 218 -0.40 -2.69 16.74
CA TRP A 218 0.61 -3.67 16.36
C TRP A 218 0.24 -4.44 15.08
N ARG A 219 -1.06 -4.64 14.82
CA ARG A 219 -1.54 -5.27 13.58
C ARG A 219 -1.31 -4.37 12.36
N GLU A 220 -1.53 -3.06 12.52
CA GLU A 220 -1.21 -2.07 11.49
C GLU A 220 0.31 -1.98 11.28
N ALA A 221 1.12 -2.08 12.34
CA ALA A 221 2.58 -2.08 12.24
C ALA A 221 3.12 -3.32 11.52
N LEU A 222 2.60 -4.52 11.84
CA LEU A 222 2.94 -5.74 11.09
C LEU A 222 2.50 -5.66 9.63
N PHE A 223 1.31 -5.12 9.38
CA PHE A 223 0.82 -4.91 8.01
C PHE A 223 1.72 -3.94 7.25
N ALA A 224 2.02 -2.77 7.83
CA ALA A 224 2.93 -1.79 7.25
C ALA A 224 4.31 -2.39 7.02
N GLY A 225 4.86 -3.12 8.00
CA GLY A 225 6.15 -3.79 7.90
C GLY A 225 6.20 -4.84 6.79
N HIS A 226 5.11 -5.59 6.58
CA HIS A 226 5.03 -6.59 5.51
C HIS A 226 4.87 -5.96 4.14
N PHE A 227 4.02 -4.93 3.98
CA PHE A 227 3.71 -4.35 2.67
C PHE A 227 4.72 -3.27 2.25
N GLY A 228 5.95 -3.71 1.98
CA GLY A 228 7.10 -2.91 1.51
C GLY A 228 8.00 -3.69 0.58
N PRO A 229 7.48 -4.16 -0.55
CA PRO A 229 8.25 -4.98 -1.47
C PRO A 229 9.49 -4.23 -1.96
N ILE A 230 10.58 -4.97 -2.10
CA ILE A 230 11.73 -4.58 -2.91
C ILE A 230 11.29 -4.64 -4.37
N GLY A 231 11.53 -3.56 -5.12
CA GLY A 231 11.18 -3.48 -6.54
C GLY A 231 12.15 -2.63 -7.32
N VAL A 232 11.63 -1.82 -8.25
CA VAL A 232 12.39 -1.16 -9.32
C VAL A 232 13.54 -0.30 -8.78
N GLY A 233 13.29 0.48 -7.73
CA GLY A 233 14.31 1.34 -7.11
C GLY A 233 15.56 0.59 -6.65
N ALA A 234 15.43 -0.66 -6.19
CA ALA A 234 16.59 -1.46 -5.79
C ALA A 234 17.44 -1.92 -7.00
N ILE A 235 16.79 -2.22 -8.13
CA ILE A 235 17.49 -2.57 -9.38
C ILE A 235 18.23 -1.34 -9.91
N PHE A 236 17.58 -0.18 -9.91
CA PHE A 236 18.21 1.08 -10.31
C PHE A 236 19.45 1.38 -9.47
N VAL A 237 19.33 1.33 -8.14
CA VAL A 237 20.45 1.53 -7.21
C VAL A 237 21.57 0.50 -7.42
N ALA A 238 21.23 -0.76 -7.69
CA ALA A 238 22.23 -1.79 -7.97
C ALA A 238 23.00 -1.50 -9.27
N ILE A 239 22.33 -0.98 -10.30
CA ILE A 239 22.97 -0.56 -11.54
C ILE A 239 23.90 0.63 -11.28
N LEU A 240 23.42 1.65 -10.55
CA LEU A 240 24.20 2.83 -10.19
C LEU A 240 25.47 2.43 -9.42
N ALA A 241 25.34 1.63 -8.36
CA ALA A 241 26.47 1.19 -7.55
C ALA A 241 27.51 0.40 -8.38
N ARG A 242 27.07 -0.42 -9.34
CA ARG A 242 27.97 -1.13 -10.26
C ARG A 242 28.67 -0.19 -11.23
N ALA A 243 28.00 0.86 -11.68
CA ALA A 243 28.53 1.82 -12.61
C ALA A 243 29.61 2.70 -11.95
N GLU A 244 29.33 3.19 -10.75
CA GLU A 244 30.26 3.97 -9.92
C GLU A 244 31.53 3.17 -9.58
N LEU A 245 31.39 1.93 -9.10
CA LEU A 245 32.53 1.08 -8.74
C LEU A 245 33.32 0.57 -9.96
N GLY A 246 32.68 0.46 -11.12
CA GLY A 246 33.28 -0.11 -12.32
C GLY A 246 34.10 0.92 -13.08
N ASN A 247 33.46 1.99 -13.53
CA ASN A 247 34.01 2.89 -14.54
C ASN A 247 33.86 4.38 -14.18
N GLY A 248 33.20 4.73 -13.05
CA GLY A 248 32.89 6.11 -12.68
C GLY A 248 31.98 6.84 -13.67
N HIS A 249 31.24 6.09 -14.49
CA HIS A 249 30.28 6.59 -15.46
C HIS A 249 28.85 6.19 -15.05
N PRO A 250 27.81 6.92 -15.48
CA PRO A 250 26.42 6.63 -15.12
C PRO A 250 25.89 5.31 -15.72
N THR A 251 26.59 4.72 -16.68
CA THR A 251 26.26 3.43 -17.27
C THR A 251 27.26 2.35 -16.86
N PRO A 252 26.79 1.18 -16.39
CA PRO A 252 27.69 0.10 -16.03
C PRO A 252 28.41 -0.45 -17.27
N ALA A 253 29.64 -0.92 -17.09
CA ALA A 253 30.41 -1.58 -18.14
C ALA A 253 29.66 -2.82 -18.67
N GLU A 254 29.67 -3.02 -19.99
CA GLU A 254 29.15 -4.24 -20.62
C GLU A 254 29.91 -5.49 -20.14
N LYS A 255 31.23 -5.37 -19.95
CA LYS A 255 32.09 -6.40 -19.39
C LYS A 255 32.78 -5.86 -18.15
N LEU A 256 32.68 -6.62 -17.07
CA LEU A 256 33.37 -6.30 -15.84
C LEU A 256 34.86 -6.62 -16.00
N ASP A 257 35.73 -5.63 -15.82
CA ASP A 257 37.18 -5.82 -15.89
C ASP A 257 37.64 -6.76 -14.76
N PRO A 258 38.18 -7.95 -15.07
CA PRO A 258 38.67 -8.91 -14.07
C PRO A 258 39.74 -8.34 -13.13
N ASN A 259 40.45 -7.29 -13.56
CA ASN A 259 41.50 -6.63 -12.78
C ASN A 259 40.99 -5.47 -11.91
N SER A 260 39.69 -5.18 -11.93
CA SER A 260 39.11 -4.13 -11.08
C SER A 260 39.34 -4.44 -9.59
N PRO A 261 39.76 -3.46 -8.78
CA PRO A 261 40.00 -3.66 -7.34
C PRO A 261 38.75 -4.13 -6.58
N HIS A 262 37.55 -3.90 -7.13
CA HIS A 262 36.27 -4.26 -6.52
C HIS A 262 35.49 -5.30 -7.34
N TYR A 263 36.16 -6.06 -8.22
CA TYR A 263 35.55 -7.04 -9.12
C TYR A 263 34.50 -7.93 -8.45
N VAL A 264 34.87 -8.61 -7.35
CA VAL A 264 33.98 -9.54 -6.64
C VAL A 264 32.73 -8.81 -6.11
N LEU A 265 32.89 -7.61 -5.56
CA LEU A 265 31.78 -6.81 -5.05
C LEU A 265 30.82 -6.41 -6.17
N ILE A 266 31.36 -5.85 -7.25
CA ILE A 266 30.56 -5.39 -8.41
C ILE A 266 29.79 -6.55 -9.02
N TRP A 267 30.42 -7.73 -9.09
CA TRP A 267 29.78 -8.94 -9.58
C TRP A 267 28.65 -9.40 -8.66
N LEU A 268 28.85 -9.43 -7.34
CA LEU A 268 27.86 -9.91 -6.36
C LEU A 268 26.60 -9.05 -6.25
N ILE A 269 26.69 -7.72 -6.49
CA ILE A 269 25.56 -6.80 -6.38
C ILE A 269 24.38 -7.26 -7.24
N TRP A 270 24.63 -7.72 -8.46
CA TRP A 270 23.58 -8.05 -9.43
C TRP A 270 22.77 -9.31 -9.09
N PRO A 271 23.38 -10.51 -8.95
CA PRO A 271 22.64 -11.72 -8.65
C PRO A 271 21.95 -11.64 -7.27
N ILE A 272 22.57 -11.02 -6.26
CA ILE A 272 21.95 -10.89 -4.94
C ILE A 272 20.73 -9.98 -5.01
N THR A 273 20.85 -8.79 -5.62
CA THR A 273 19.74 -7.84 -5.66
C THR A 273 18.58 -8.37 -6.50
N THR A 274 18.84 -8.95 -7.66
CA THR A 274 17.80 -9.54 -8.51
C THR A 274 17.08 -10.68 -7.81
N PHE A 275 17.79 -11.56 -7.11
CA PHE A 275 17.18 -12.65 -6.34
C PHE A 275 16.30 -12.13 -5.21
N LEU A 276 16.75 -11.09 -4.50
CA LEU A 276 15.97 -10.44 -3.44
C LEU A 276 14.71 -9.78 -3.97
N VAL A 277 14.78 -9.10 -5.12
CA VAL A 277 13.62 -8.50 -5.80
C VAL A 277 12.61 -9.57 -6.21
N ILE A 278 13.05 -10.66 -6.84
CA ILE A 278 12.17 -11.78 -7.24
C ILE A 278 11.50 -12.40 -6.00
N SER A 279 12.29 -12.72 -4.97
CA SER A 279 11.78 -13.32 -3.73
C SER A 279 10.76 -12.41 -3.04
N SER A 280 11.04 -11.12 -3.01
CA SER A 280 10.13 -10.08 -2.48
C SER A 280 8.82 -10.00 -3.27
N ILE A 281 8.88 -9.92 -4.60
CA ILE A 281 7.70 -9.89 -5.47
C ILE A 281 6.83 -11.14 -5.25
N LEU A 282 7.45 -12.32 -5.19
CA LEU A 282 6.75 -13.58 -4.95
C LEU A 282 6.06 -13.60 -3.59
N VAL A 283 6.77 -13.25 -2.50
CA VAL A 283 6.21 -13.33 -1.15
C VAL A 283 5.14 -12.25 -0.94
N HIS A 284 5.42 -10.99 -1.25
CA HIS A 284 4.47 -9.90 -1.03
C HIS A 284 3.29 -9.96 -2.01
N GLY A 285 3.54 -10.30 -3.28
CA GLY A 285 2.50 -10.46 -4.30
C GLY A 285 1.55 -11.63 -4.00
N SER A 286 2.09 -12.79 -3.62
CA SER A 286 1.25 -13.95 -3.24
C SER A 286 0.50 -13.75 -1.93
N SER A 287 1.04 -12.96 -0.98
CA SER A 287 0.38 -12.67 0.29
C SER A 287 -1.02 -12.09 0.09
N ILE A 288 -1.24 -11.25 -0.92
CA ILE A 288 -2.54 -10.66 -1.22
C ILE A 288 -3.56 -11.74 -1.63
N ALA A 289 -3.13 -12.67 -2.50
CA ALA A 289 -3.95 -13.79 -2.90
C ALA A 289 -4.28 -14.71 -1.71
N VAL A 290 -3.29 -14.97 -0.83
CA VAL A 290 -3.50 -15.76 0.40
C VAL A 290 -4.46 -15.06 1.36
N PHE A 291 -4.35 -13.74 1.56
CA PHE A 291 -5.26 -12.98 2.43
C PHE A 291 -6.70 -12.93 1.88
N THR A 292 -6.87 -12.86 0.56
CA THR A 292 -8.20 -12.85 -0.06
C THR A 292 -8.84 -14.24 -0.04
N LEU A 293 -8.08 -15.29 -0.33
CA LEU A 293 -8.54 -16.68 -0.31
C LEU A 293 -8.80 -17.19 1.12
N GLY A 294 -7.90 -16.91 2.06
CA GLY A 294 -8.05 -17.31 3.46
C GLY A 294 -9.29 -16.72 4.13
N LYS A 295 -9.68 -15.49 3.79
CA LYS A 295 -10.96 -14.93 4.24
C LYS A 295 -12.17 -15.58 3.59
N HIS A 296 -12.11 -15.95 2.31
CA HIS A 296 -13.20 -16.69 1.66
C HIS A 296 -13.41 -18.06 2.31
N ILE A 297 -12.32 -18.73 2.69
CA ILE A 297 -12.36 -19.98 3.45
C ILE A 297 -12.92 -19.73 4.87
N ASN A 298 -12.62 -18.59 5.51
CA ASN A 298 -13.20 -18.24 6.81
C ASN A 298 -14.67 -17.80 6.74
N THR A 299 -15.16 -17.26 5.62
CA THR A 299 -16.61 -17.07 5.39
C THR A 299 -17.32 -18.37 5.04
N LEU A 300 -16.58 -19.35 4.52
CA LEU A 300 -17.03 -20.73 4.30
C LEU A 300 -16.81 -21.62 5.52
N ALA A 301 -16.27 -21.08 6.62
CA ALA A 301 -16.08 -21.81 7.86
C ALA A 301 -17.42 -22.04 8.56
N LEU A 302 -18.01 -23.17 8.18
CA LEU A 302 -18.89 -24.04 8.95
C LEU A 302 -20.13 -23.38 9.55
N THR A 303 -21.20 -23.33 8.75
CA THR A 303 -22.53 -23.66 9.27
C THR A 303 -22.48 -25.13 9.74
N MET A 304 -21.92 -25.38 10.91
CA MET A 304 -22.19 -26.61 11.66
C MET A 304 -23.64 -26.48 12.12
N SER A 305 -24.58 -26.92 11.27
CA SER A 305 -25.93 -27.19 11.74
C SER A 305 -25.82 -28.38 12.67
N TYR A 306 -25.69 -28.12 13.98
CA TYR A 306 -25.95 -29.12 14.99
C TYR A 306 -27.45 -29.43 14.87
N THR A 307 -27.79 -30.50 14.15
CA THR A 307 -29.13 -31.07 14.24
C THR A 307 -29.24 -31.63 15.65
N VAL A 308 -29.71 -30.80 16.59
CA VAL A 308 -30.44 -31.31 17.75
C VAL A 308 -31.57 -32.11 17.14
N GLY A 309 -31.44 -33.44 17.18
CA GLY A 309 -32.51 -34.32 16.75
C GLY A 309 -33.75 -33.89 17.51
N ASN A 310 -34.78 -33.47 16.77
CA ASN A 310 -36.12 -33.35 17.29
C ASN A 310 -36.41 -34.66 18.06
N GLU A 311 -37.05 -34.58 19.22
CA GLU A 311 -37.39 -35.73 20.07
C GLU A 311 -38.32 -36.77 19.39
N ASP A 312 -38.55 -36.64 18.10
CA ASP A 312 -39.27 -37.57 17.23
C ASP A 312 -38.28 -38.49 16.49
N GLY A 313 -37.60 -39.35 17.25
CA GLY A 313 -36.98 -40.55 16.69
C GLY A 313 -38.05 -41.44 16.03
N PRO A 314 -37.71 -42.26 15.01
CA PRO A 314 -38.68 -43.05 14.26
C PRO A 314 -39.50 -43.91 15.21
N GLY A 315 -40.84 -43.77 15.18
CA GLY A 315 -41.78 -44.14 16.26
C GLY A 315 -41.77 -45.60 16.79
N TRP A 316 -40.90 -46.47 16.28
CA TRP A 316 -40.61 -47.78 16.85
C TRP A 316 -39.69 -47.70 18.09
N VAL A 317 -38.82 -46.69 18.21
CA VAL A 317 -37.94 -46.55 19.39
C VAL A 317 -38.68 -46.11 20.67
N ASN A 318 -39.89 -45.57 20.55
CA ASN A 318 -40.74 -45.22 21.69
C ASN A 318 -41.53 -46.41 22.28
N ARG A 319 -41.44 -47.62 21.69
CA ARG A 319 -42.18 -48.82 22.13
C ARG A 319 -41.33 -49.83 22.91
N LEU A 320 -40.07 -49.52 23.20
CA LEU A 320 -39.23 -50.39 24.01
C LEU A 320 -39.46 -50.09 25.51
N PRO A 321 -39.73 -51.10 26.35
CA PRO A 321 -39.85 -50.90 27.80
C PRO A 321 -38.52 -50.36 28.34
N ARG A 322 -38.53 -49.12 28.85
CA ARG A 322 -37.36 -48.51 29.51
C ARG A 322 -37.10 -49.25 30.82
N ILE A 323 -36.04 -50.05 30.85
CA ILE A 323 -35.52 -50.65 32.07
C ILE A 323 -34.93 -49.51 32.91
N THR A 324 -35.64 -49.07 33.94
CA THR A 324 -35.13 -48.05 34.86
C THR A 324 -34.19 -48.70 35.86
N SER A 325 -32.88 -48.55 35.66
CA SER A 325 -31.93 -48.83 36.74
C SER A 325 -32.10 -47.77 37.81
N THR A 326 -32.80 -48.17 38.87
CA THR A 326 -32.97 -47.39 40.08
C THR A 326 -31.63 -47.35 40.82
N SER A 327 -30.86 -46.28 40.64
CA SER A 327 -29.82 -45.92 41.61
C SER A 327 -30.16 -44.56 42.20
N ARG A 328 -30.57 -44.62 43.47
CA ARG A 328 -30.88 -43.52 44.36
C ARG A 328 -29.64 -42.67 44.63
N SER A 329 -29.81 -41.36 44.58
CA SER A 329 -29.40 -40.48 45.69
C SER A 329 -30.29 -39.24 45.70
N GLN A 330 -31.30 -39.28 46.56
CA GLN A 330 -32.07 -38.13 47.04
C GLN A 330 -31.23 -37.30 48.02
N ALA A 331 -31.40 -35.97 47.95
CA ALA A 331 -31.72 -35.07 49.07
C ALA A 331 -31.79 -33.63 48.48
N LYS A 332 -32.94 -33.04 48.15
CA LYS A 332 -34.15 -32.63 48.88
C LYS A 332 -33.95 -31.39 49.78
N SER A 333 -34.34 -30.21 49.26
CA SER A 333 -35.16 -29.17 49.94
C SER A 333 -35.35 -27.97 48.99
N MET A 334 -36.48 -27.29 48.86
CA MET A 334 -37.88 -27.53 49.17
C MET A 334 -38.64 -26.46 48.37
N SER A 335 -39.84 -26.81 47.92
CA SER A 335 -40.80 -25.98 47.18
C SER A 335 -41.39 -24.85 48.02
N LEU A 336 -41.73 -23.73 47.37
CA LEU A 336 -43.04 -23.10 47.53
C LEU A 336 -43.39 -22.36 46.23
N GLY A 337 -44.50 -22.74 45.60
CA GLY A 337 -45.05 -22.04 44.44
C GLY A 337 -46.19 -21.11 44.84
N THR A 338 -46.45 -20.09 44.02
CA THR A 338 -47.80 -19.59 43.69
C THR A 338 -47.74 -18.59 42.54
N ASN A 339 -48.53 -18.88 41.52
CA ASN A 339 -49.23 -18.09 40.48
C ASN A 339 -48.95 -16.59 40.27
N GLU A 340 -48.90 -16.26 38.96
CA GLU A 340 -49.57 -15.15 38.26
C GLU A 340 -49.38 -13.71 38.78
N ASN A 341 -48.69 -12.88 38.00
CA ASN A 341 -49.29 -11.73 37.29
C ASN A 341 -48.24 -10.84 36.59
N GLU A 342 -48.66 -10.27 35.46
CA GLU A 342 -48.00 -9.21 34.71
C GLU A 342 -47.47 -8.08 35.60
N LEU A 343 -46.26 -7.60 35.31
CA LEU A 343 -45.79 -6.28 35.75
C LEU A 343 -45.07 -5.58 34.60
N ASN A 344 -45.84 -4.73 33.92
CA ASN A 344 -45.36 -3.61 33.12
C ASN A 344 -44.36 -2.79 33.95
N ILE A 345 -43.13 -2.61 33.47
CA ILE A 345 -42.21 -1.61 34.04
C ILE A 345 -42.35 -0.35 33.21
N ALA A 346 -43.02 0.61 33.83
CA ALA A 346 -43.24 1.97 33.35
C ALA A 346 -41.93 2.74 33.18
N GLU A 347 -41.86 3.57 32.15
CA GLU A 347 -40.88 4.63 32.00
C GLU A 347 -41.03 5.66 33.13
N PRO A 348 -39.95 6.15 33.75
CA PRO A 348 -40.04 7.17 34.79
C PRO A 348 -40.40 8.55 34.19
N PRO A 349 -41.21 9.36 34.89
CA PRO A 349 -41.62 10.70 34.42
C PRO A 349 -40.45 11.70 34.35
N PRO A 350 -40.57 12.76 33.53
CA PRO A 350 -39.46 13.63 33.16
C PRO A 350 -39.02 14.53 34.33
N GLY A 351 -37.73 14.47 34.69
CA GLY A 351 -37.12 15.42 35.64
C GLY A 351 -36.12 14.89 36.67
N MET A 352 -35.77 13.60 36.67
CA MET A 352 -34.73 13.05 37.57
C MET A 352 -33.52 12.48 36.81
N LEU A 353 -32.32 12.70 37.36
CA LEU A 353 -31.05 12.17 36.85
C LEU A 353 -30.97 10.64 37.05
N PRO A 354 -30.41 9.87 36.11
CA PRO A 354 -30.29 8.42 36.25
C PRO A 354 -29.22 8.03 37.28
N LEU A 355 -29.45 6.91 37.95
CA LEU A 355 -28.57 6.30 38.94
C LEU A 355 -27.20 5.94 38.32
N ILE A 356 -26.13 6.42 38.94
CA ILE A 356 -24.74 6.17 38.52
C ILE A 356 -24.37 4.69 38.72
N GLY A 357 -23.79 4.05 37.69
CA GLY A 357 -23.03 2.80 37.86
C GLY A 357 -23.43 1.56 37.06
N ILE A 358 -24.03 1.67 35.86
CA ILE A 358 -24.25 0.51 34.98
C ILE A 358 -23.57 0.73 33.61
N PRO A 359 -22.61 -0.11 33.18
CA PRO A 359 -21.93 0.02 31.89
C PRO A 359 -22.90 -0.25 30.72
N ARG A 360 -22.99 0.71 29.79
CA ARG A 360 -23.70 0.59 28.51
C ARG A 360 -22.82 -0.12 27.48
N GLU A 361 -22.92 -1.44 27.40
CA GLU A 361 -22.45 -2.20 26.23
C GLU A 361 -23.62 -3.07 25.72
N PHE A 362 -23.68 -3.29 24.41
CA PHE A 362 -24.74 -3.96 23.64
C PHE A 362 -25.88 -3.09 23.11
N LEU A 363 -25.54 -2.13 22.23
CA LEU A 363 -26.46 -1.77 21.15
C LEU A 363 -26.25 -2.71 19.95
N ARG A 364 -27.23 -3.59 19.80
CA ARG A 364 -27.49 -4.54 18.70
C ARG A 364 -27.60 -3.77 17.37
N ARG A 365 -26.70 -4.04 16.43
CA ARG A 365 -26.71 -3.48 15.07
C ARG A 365 -27.86 -4.13 14.28
N GLN A 366 -28.90 -3.36 13.97
CA GLN A 366 -29.95 -3.76 13.03
C GLN A 366 -29.38 -3.89 11.62
N LYS A 367 -29.75 -4.98 10.96
CA LYS A 367 -29.43 -5.34 9.58
C LYS A 367 -30.50 -4.70 8.69
N GLU A 368 -30.12 -3.76 7.84
CA GLU A 368 -31.01 -3.23 6.80
C GLU A 368 -31.12 -4.26 5.66
N GLU A 369 -32.36 -4.63 5.35
CA GLU A 369 -32.74 -5.50 4.24
C GLU A 369 -32.91 -4.64 2.97
N ASP A 370 -32.23 -5.04 1.90
CA ASP A 370 -32.43 -4.49 0.55
C ASP A 370 -33.84 -4.86 0.05
N VAL A 371 -34.69 -3.85 -0.14
CA VAL A 371 -35.97 -3.97 -0.86
C VAL A 371 -35.82 -3.38 -2.26
N SER A 372 -36.06 -4.23 -3.25
CA SER A 372 -36.23 -3.92 -4.66
C SER A 372 -37.58 -3.25 -4.97
N SER A 373 -37.59 -2.18 -5.77
CA SER A 373 -38.76 -1.74 -6.56
C SER A 373 -38.29 -0.72 -7.63
N HIS A 374 -38.16 -1.08 -8.91
CA HIS A 374 -39.18 -1.08 -9.96
C HIS A 374 -39.95 0.24 -10.17
N ASN A 375 -39.86 0.70 -11.43
CA ASN A 375 -40.58 1.76 -12.14
C ASN A 375 -42.02 2.03 -11.70
N ALA A 376 -42.38 3.32 -11.62
CA ALA A 376 -43.69 3.83 -12.06
C ALA A 376 -43.68 5.36 -12.23
N HIS A 377 -44.01 5.84 -13.43
CA HIS A 377 -44.46 7.20 -13.69
C HIS A 377 -45.84 7.46 -13.05
N PRO A 378 -46.22 8.74 -12.89
CA PRO A 378 -47.58 9.11 -13.28
C PRO A 378 -47.65 10.41 -14.09
N VAL A 379 -48.61 10.42 -15.01
CA VAL A 379 -49.04 11.53 -15.87
C VAL A 379 -50.36 12.13 -15.34
N SER A 380 -50.44 13.46 -15.38
CA SER A 380 -51.61 14.36 -15.54
C SER A 380 -52.66 14.53 -14.42
N ARG A 381 -52.89 15.80 -14.01
CA ARG A 381 -54.17 16.50 -14.33
C ARG A 381 -54.14 18.03 -14.16
N ASN A 382 -54.72 18.67 -15.17
CA ASN A 382 -55.04 20.09 -15.39
C ASN A 382 -55.54 20.94 -14.21
N LYS A 383 -55.21 22.25 -14.24
CA LYS A 383 -56.23 23.32 -14.13
C LYS A 383 -55.79 24.61 -14.84
N LEU A 384 -56.67 25.08 -15.73
CA LEU A 384 -56.65 26.33 -16.47
C LEU A 384 -56.74 27.56 -15.54
N LEU A 385 -56.17 28.70 -15.97
CA LEU A 385 -56.84 30.02 -16.00
C LEU A 385 -56.03 31.00 -16.92
N PHE A 386 -56.64 31.30 -18.07
CA PHE A 386 -56.70 32.58 -18.81
C PHE A 386 -56.17 33.83 -18.04
N ARG A 387 -55.51 34.87 -18.59
CA ARG A 387 -55.67 35.54 -19.91
C ARG A 387 -54.75 36.78 -20.04
N ASN A 388 -54.46 37.15 -21.30
CA ASN A 388 -54.06 38.46 -21.88
C ASN A 388 -52.57 38.87 -22.03
N GLN A 389 -52.09 38.67 -23.27
CA GLN A 389 -51.25 39.56 -24.13
C GLN A 389 -51.84 40.99 -24.29
N PRO A 390 -51.18 42.00 -24.94
CA PRO A 390 -50.22 41.95 -26.09
C PRO A 390 -48.91 42.75 -25.91
N VAL A 391 -47.78 42.36 -26.52
CA VAL A 391 -47.26 42.71 -27.88
C VAL A 391 -47.27 44.21 -28.20
N HIS A 392 -46.08 44.80 -28.29
CA HIS A 392 -45.67 45.67 -29.39
C HIS A 392 -44.12 45.75 -29.47
N ASP A 393 -43.65 45.53 -30.70
CA ASP A 393 -42.45 45.99 -31.40
C ASP A 393 -41.03 45.73 -30.85
#